data_AF-A0A3C0UWA4-F1
#
_entry.id   AF-A0A3C0UWA4-F1
#
_cell.length_a   1.000
_cell.length_b   1.000
_cell.length_c   1.000
_cell.angle_alpha   90.00
_cell.angle_beta   90.00
_cell.angle_gamma   90.00
#
_symmetry.space_group_name_H-M   'P 1'
#
loop_
_entity.id
_entity.type
_entity.pdbx_description
1 polymer ?
#
loop_
_entity_poly.entity_id
_entity_poly.type
_entity_poly.pdbx_seq_one_letter_code
_entity_poly.pdbx_strand_id
1 'polypeptide(L)'
;MNVLTSLDVLIGLIVIFLVVSLACTVINEWIDALLHTRAQQLRNSISQMLSSSNDSSLGQKFHTHPLVQALERDTNVWGIYKRRDKPTYISNRNFRQVLFDVLNKLVADHPINFDGTLEEIEQSLNALPDSDLKTRLLSILNEVKVTVQDASKRVEAFQKAIDQWFDESMERTSDWYKRRVQLWTFLSGISFCTLLNIDTLTISQYLWQNPEARQAYLQAANSIISNASTDSLKKELAGKDSTQQRQSENRHIVG
;
A
#
# COMPACT_ATOMS: atom_id res chain seq x y z
N MET A 1 -45.32 23.73 8.38
CA MET A 1 -44.23 22.80 7.99
C MET A 1 -43.14 22.93 9.04
N ASN A 2 -42.88 21.88 9.83
CA ASN A 2 -41.92 21.98 10.94
C ASN A 2 -40.50 21.83 10.39
N VAL A 3 -39.69 22.88 10.50
CA VAL A 3 -38.26 22.88 10.11
C VAL A 3 -37.51 21.71 10.76
N LEU A 4 -37.86 21.40 12.02
CA LEU A 4 -37.33 20.24 12.76
C LEU A 4 -37.59 18.91 12.04
N THR A 5 -38.78 18.73 11.45
CA THR A 5 -39.13 17.50 10.75
C THR A 5 -38.34 17.33 9.45
N SER A 6 -38.08 18.43 8.73
CA SER A 6 -37.21 18.39 7.55
C SER A 6 -35.78 18.03 7.89
N LEU A 7 -35.27 18.53 9.03
CA LEU A 7 -33.93 18.20 9.52
C LEU A 7 -33.84 16.72 9.91
N ASP A 8 -34.87 16.19 10.58
CA ASP A 8 -34.93 14.77 10.93
C ASP A 8 -34.92 13.84 9.69
N VAL A 9 -35.67 14.22 8.64
CA VAL A 9 -35.67 13.48 7.37
C VAL A 9 -34.30 13.55 6.70
N LEU A 10 -33.64 14.71 6.72
CA LEU A 10 -32.29 14.87 6.18
C LEU A 10 -31.28 13.98 6.92
N ILE A 11 -31.34 13.93 8.25
CA ILE A 11 -30.46 13.05 9.04
C ILE A 11 -30.71 11.59 8.68
N GLY A 12 -31.98 11.16 8.60
CA GLY A 12 -32.31 9.79 8.22
C GLY A 12 -31.79 9.42 6.83
N LEU A 13 -31.89 10.35 5.88
CA LEU A 13 -31.35 10.18 4.53
C LEU A 13 -29.83 9.97 4.55
N ILE A 14 -29.10 10.80 5.31
CA ILE A 14 -27.64 10.69 5.46
C ILE A 14 -27.26 9.31 6.02
N VAL A 15 -27.94 8.85 7.07
CA VAL A 15 -27.67 7.52 7.67
C VAL A 15 -27.85 6.40 6.65
N ILE A 16 -28.94 6.43 5.88
CA ILE A 16 -29.21 5.41 4.84
C ILE A 16 -28.07 5.41 3.80
N PHE A 17 -27.70 6.57 3.27
CA PHE A 17 -26.63 6.64 2.27
C PHE A 17 -25.24 6.29 2.83
N LEU A 18 -24.98 6.53 4.12
CA LEU A 18 -23.76 6.06 4.77
C LEU A 18 -23.69 4.54 4.80
N VAL A 19 -24.79 3.87 5.16
CA VAL A 19 -24.87 2.40 5.18
C VAL A 19 -24.72 1.82 3.77
N VAL A 20 -25.41 2.42 2.78
CA VAL A 20 -25.29 2.01 1.37
C VAL A 20 -23.86 2.20 0.86
N SER A 21 -23.21 3.32 1.20
CA SER A 21 -21.82 3.58 0.81
C SER A 21 -20.87 2.57 1.43
N LEU A 22 -21.04 2.26 2.72
CA LEU A 22 -20.25 1.24 3.40
C LEU A 22 -20.41 -0.15 2.75
N ALA A 23 -21.64 -0.53 2.42
CA ALA A 23 -21.92 -1.79 1.72
C ALA A 23 -21.22 -1.84 0.35
N CYS A 24 -21.26 -0.74 -0.40
CA CYS A 24 -20.56 -0.61 -1.68
C CYS A 24 -19.03 -0.77 -1.49
N THR A 25 -18.44 -0.15 -0.47
CA THR A 25 -17.01 -0.30 -0.15
C THR A 25 -16.64 -1.75 0.15
N VAL A 26 -17.39 -2.44 1.01
CA VAL A 26 -17.12 -3.85 1.36
C VAL A 26 -17.15 -4.75 0.12
N ILE A 27 -18.07 -4.50 -0.80
CA ILE A 27 -18.20 -5.31 -2.01
C ILE A 27 -17.08 -5.00 -3.01
N ASN A 28 -16.66 -3.74 -3.11
CA ASN A 28 -15.47 -3.38 -3.88
C ASN A 28 -14.21 -4.04 -3.32
N GLU A 29 -14.06 -4.08 -1.99
CA GLU A 29 -12.98 -4.82 -1.35
C GLU A 29 -13.02 -6.31 -1.69
N TRP A 30 -14.20 -6.93 -1.80
CA TRP A 30 -14.31 -8.33 -2.23
C TRP A 30 -13.88 -8.54 -3.68
N ILE A 31 -14.24 -7.62 -4.59
CA ILE A 31 -13.80 -7.66 -5.99
C ILE A 31 -12.27 -7.54 -6.07
N ASP A 32 -11.68 -6.59 -5.35
CA ASP A 32 -10.23 -6.39 -5.31
C ASP A 32 -9.50 -7.58 -4.66
N ALA A 33 -10.07 -8.18 -3.61
CA ALA A 33 -9.53 -9.37 -2.95
C ALA A 33 -9.52 -10.60 -3.87
N LEU A 34 -10.43 -10.66 -4.84
CA LEU A 34 -10.52 -11.72 -5.84
C LEU A 34 -9.57 -11.51 -7.02
N LEU A 35 -9.26 -10.27 -7.40
CA LEU A 35 -8.56 -9.97 -8.66
C LEU A 35 -7.02 -10.00 -8.56
N HIS A 36 -6.40 -9.97 -7.37
CA HIS A 36 -4.92 -10.06 -7.15
C HIS A 36 -4.03 -9.13 -8.00
N THR A 37 -4.63 -8.14 -8.63
CA THR A 37 -4.01 -7.28 -9.64
C THR A 37 -2.80 -6.55 -9.07
N ARG A 38 -2.83 -6.19 -7.79
CA ARG A 38 -1.70 -5.54 -7.11
C ARG A 38 -0.47 -6.43 -6.95
N ALA A 39 -0.64 -7.69 -6.56
CA ALA A 39 0.49 -8.62 -6.42
C ALA A 39 1.11 -8.96 -7.79
N GLN A 40 0.27 -9.07 -8.83
CA GLN A 40 0.74 -9.25 -10.20
C GLN A 40 1.47 -8.00 -10.72
N GLN A 41 0.98 -6.80 -10.42
CA GLN A 41 1.64 -5.55 -10.79
C GLN A 41 3.02 -5.45 -10.18
N LEU A 42 3.15 -5.64 -8.86
CA LEU A 42 4.45 -5.63 -8.19
C LEU A 42 5.42 -6.61 -8.85
N ARG A 43 4.94 -7.83 -9.10
CA ARG A 43 5.74 -8.88 -9.75
C ARG A 43 6.18 -8.46 -11.16
N ASN A 44 5.27 -7.90 -11.95
CA ASN A 44 5.56 -7.47 -13.32
C ASN A 44 6.50 -6.27 -13.34
N SER A 45 6.31 -5.29 -12.46
CA SER A 45 7.20 -4.12 -12.33
C SER A 45 8.61 -4.52 -11.98
N ILE A 46 8.78 -5.38 -10.96
CA ILE A 46 10.10 -5.92 -10.58
C ILE A 46 10.68 -6.73 -11.73
N SER A 47 9.87 -7.57 -12.38
CA SER A 47 10.34 -8.34 -13.53
C SER A 47 10.81 -7.40 -14.64
N GLN A 48 10.11 -6.30 -14.93
CA GLN A 48 10.51 -5.32 -15.93
C GLN A 48 11.81 -4.59 -15.56
N MET A 49 11.98 -4.25 -14.28
CA MET A 49 13.24 -3.66 -13.78
C MET A 49 14.43 -4.61 -13.93
N LEU A 50 14.20 -5.93 -13.89
CA LEU A 50 15.24 -6.96 -13.93
C LEU A 50 15.38 -7.67 -15.28
N SER A 51 14.34 -7.63 -16.13
CA SER A 51 14.24 -8.31 -17.45
C SER A 51 14.95 -7.55 -18.55
N SER A 52 15.36 -6.32 -18.27
CA SER A 52 16.31 -5.55 -19.08
C SER A 52 17.73 -6.16 -19.10
N SER A 53 17.87 -7.44 -18.77
CA SER A 53 19.11 -8.20 -18.83
C SER A 53 18.99 -9.31 -19.87
N ASN A 54 20.10 -9.68 -20.51
CA ASN A 54 20.14 -10.80 -21.45
C ASN A 54 19.70 -12.14 -20.83
N ASP A 55 19.61 -12.23 -19.50
CA ASP A 55 19.09 -13.37 -18.76
C ASP A 55 17.66 -13.10 -18.25
N SER A 56 16.66 -13.52 -19.04
CA SER A 56 15.24 -13.47 -18.66
C SER A 56 14.90 -14.15 -17.32
N SER A 57 15.82 -14.95 -16.76
CA SER A 57 15.65 -15.64 -15.48
C SER A 57 15.94 -14.78 -14.25
N LEU A 58 16.56 -13.59 -14.36
CA LEU A 58 16.87 -12.74 -13.20
C LEU A 58 15.63 -12.36 -12.39
N GLY A 59 14.57 -11.94 -13.08
CA GLY A 59 13.28 -11.67 -12.44
C GLY A 59 12.72 -12.90 -11.74
N GLN A 60 12.85 -14.08 -12.35
CA GLN A 60 12.41 -15.33 -11.73
C GLN A 60 13.20 -15.66 -10.48
N LYS A 61 14.55 -15.55 -10.53
CA LYS A 61 15.46 -15.76 -9.39
C LYS A 61 15.11 -14.84 -8.23
N PHE A 62 14.79 -13.58 -8.50
CA PHE A 62 14.31 -12.62 -7.49
C PHE A 62 13.01 -13.09 -6.85
N HIS A 63 12.00 -13.44 -7.65
CA HIS A 63 10.70 -13.86 -7.11
C HIS A 63 10.74 -15.19 -6.35
N THR A 64 11.70 -16.06 -6.67
CA THR A 64 11.91 -17.32 -5.95
C THR A 64 12.84 -17.17 -4.73
N HIS A 65 13.30 -15.95 -4.44
CA HIS A 65 14.22 -15.74 -3.32
C HIS A 65 13.53 -16.03 -1.97
N PRO A 66 14.20 -16.69 -1.00
CA PRO A 66 13.60 -17.02 0.30
C PRO A 66 13.01 -15.81 1.03
N LEU A 67 13.69 -14.65 0.99
CA LEU A 67 13.17 -13.42 1.61
C LEU A 67 11.89 -12.90 0.93
N VAL A 68 11.72 -13.13 -0.37
CA VAL A 68 10.50 -12.73 -1.09
C VAL A 68 9.38 -13.74 -0.84
N GLN A 69 9.71 -15.03 -0.84
CA GLN A 69 8.75 -16.10 -0.54
C GLN A 69 8.26 -16.05 0.92
N ALA A 70 9.10 -15.59 1.85
CA ALA A 70 8.70 -15.36 3.24
C ALA A 70 7.64 -14.25 3.41
N LEU A 71 7.47 -13.38 2.41
CA LEU A 71 6.42 -12.35 2.38
C LEU A 71 5.11 -12.84 1.79
N GLU A 72 5.08 -14.07 1.27
CA GLU A 72 3.84 -14.69 0.79
C GLU A 72 2.93 -14.98 1.98
N ARG A 73 1.62 -14.81 1.77
CA ARG A 73 0.63 -14.95 2.82
C ARG A 73 -0.32 -16.06 2.45
N ASP A 74 -0.57 -16.97 3.39
CA ASP A 74 -1.67 -17.90 3.24
C ASP A 74 -2.97 -17.16 3.53
N THR A 75 -3.76 -16.97 2.47
CA THR A 75 -5.05 -16.31 2.54
C THR A 75 -6.14 -17.36 2.46
N ASN A 76 -7.16 -17.21 3.30
CA ASN A 76 -8.38 -17.98 3.18
C ASN A 76 -9.47 -17.13 2.56
N VAL A 77 -9.87 -17.46 1.34
CA VAL A 77 -10.98 -16.80 0.67
C VAL A 77 -12.26 -17.35 1.27
N TRP A 78 -12.98 -16.50 2.01
CA TRP A 78 -14.29 -16.81 2.60
C TRP A 78 -14.34 -18.01 3.56
N GLY A 79 -13.19 -18.43 4.10
CA GLY A 79 -13.14 -19.60 4.99
C GLY A 79 -13.07 -20.94 4.25
N ILE A 80 -13.25 -20.95 2.92
CA ILE A 80 -13.52 -22.15 2.11
C ILE A 80 -12.35 -22.54 1.19
N TYR A 81 -11.52 -21.59 0.76
CA TYR A 81 -10.40 -21.86 -0.15
C TYR A 81 -9.11 -21.27 0.40
N LYS A 82 -8.17 -22.16 0.79
CA LYS A 82 -6.80 -21.77 1.12
C LYS A 82 -6.02 -21.52 -0.18
N ARG A 83 -5.38 -20.37 -0.26
CA ARG A 83 -4.49 -19.99 -1.36
C ARG A 83 -3.24 -19.31 -0.82
N ARG A 84 -2.13 -19.47 -1.53
CA ARG A 84 -0.86 -18.81 -1.19
C ARG A 84 -0.72 -17.55 -2.04
N ASP A 85 -0.90 -16.41 -1.40
CA ASP A 85 -0.92 -15.10 -2.05
C ASP A 85 0.49 -14.52 -2.15
N LYS A 86 0.81 -14.05 -3.36
CA LYS A 86 2.06 -13.34 -3.63
C LYS A 86 2.11 -12.02 -2.88
N PRO A 87 3.32 -11.53 -2.51
CA PRO A 87 3.45 -10.27 -1.81
C PRO A 87 2.82 -9.13 -2.62
N THR A 88 2.05 -8.32 -1.91
CA THR A 88 1.35 -7.16 -2.47
C THR A 88 2.19 -5.88 -2.34
N TYR A 89 3.27 -5.95 -1.55
CA TYR A 89 4.27 -4.91 -1.35
C TYR A 89 5.58 -5.56 -0.87
N ILE A 90 6.72 -4.96 -1.23
CA ILE A 90 8.07 -5.29 -0.73
C ILE A 90 8.72 -3.95 -0.36
N SER A 91 9.38 -3.88 0.80
CA SER A 91 10.10 -2.65 1.19
C SER A 91 11.33 -2.44 0.30
N ASN A 92 11.70 -1.17 0.08
CA ASN A 92 12.92 -0.80 -0.67
C ASN A 92 14.17 -1.51 -0.15
N ARG A 93 14.35 -1.60 1.19
CA ARG A 93 15.44 -2.34 1.84
C ARG A 93 15.45 -3.82 1.48
N ASN A 94 14.29 -4.49 1.51
CA ASN A 94 14.21 -5.91 1.14
C ASN A 94 14.47 -6.10 -0.35
N PHE A 95 13.96 -5.20 -1.19
CA PHE A 95 14.25 -5.22 -2.63
C PHE A 95 15.75 -5.10 -2.88
N ARG A 96 16.42 -4.10 -2.28
CA ARG A 96 17.87 -3.90 -2.39
C ARG A 96 18.61 -5.16 -1.96
N GLN A 97 18.33 -5.68 -0.78
CA GLN A 97 19.00 -6.88 -0.27
C GLN A 97 18.87 -8.05 -1.25
N VAL A 98 17.64 -8.37 -1.67
CA VAL A 98 17.39 -9.49 -2.60
C VAL A 98 18.01 -9.25 -3.96
N LEU A 99 17.99 -8.01 -4.47
CA LEU A 99 18.63 -7.64 -5.72
C LEU A 99 20.11 -7.99 -5.69
N PHE A 100 20.84 -7.54 -4.66
CA PHE A 100 22.27 -7.79 -4.56
C PHE A 100 22.61 -9.24 -4.22
N ASP A 101 21.77 -9.95 -3.44
CA ASP A 101 21.91 -11.40 -3.25
C ASP A 101 21.80 -12.17 -4.57
N VAL A 102 20.90 -11.75 -5.46
CA VAL A 102 20.73 -12.36 -6.79
C VAL A 102 21.89 -11.97 -7.73
N LEU A 103 22.33 -10.71 -7.71
CA LEU A 103 23.46 -10.25 -8.54
C LEU A 103 24.78 -10.89 -8.11
N ASN A 104 25.03 -11.07 -6.81
CA ASN A 104 26.24 -11.71 -6.29
C ASN A 104 26.42 -13.15 -6.78
N LYS A 105 25.35 -13.83 -7.18
CA LYS A 105 25.44 -15.15 -7.83
C LYS A 105 25.99 -15.08 -9.26
N LEU A 106 25.94 -13.92 -9.91
CA LEU A 106 26.50 -13.69 -11.24
C LEU A 106 27.96 -13.20 -11.19
N VAL A 107 28.38 -12.61 -10.07
CA VAL A 107 29.74 -12.08 -9.85
C VAL A 107 30.39 -12.74 -8.63
N ALA A 108 30.42 -14.07 -8.62
CA ALA A 108 30.91 -14.84 -7.47
C ALA A 108 32.38 -14.51 -7.09
N ASP A 109 33.20 -14.14 -8.08
CA ASP A 109 34.61 -13.79 -7.87
C ASP A 109 34.79 -12.40 -7.24
N HIS A 110 33.81 -11.51 -7.40
CA HIS A 110 33.83 -10.13 -6.91
C HIS A 110 32.43 -9.78 -6.38
N PRO A 111 32.04 -10.29 -5.19
CA PRO A 111 30.72 -10.05 -4.65
C PRO A 111 30.56 -8.58 -4.27
N ILE A 112 29.39 -8.02 -4.57
CA ILE A 112 29.02 -6.67 -4.20
C ILE A 112 28.83 -6.62 -2.69
N ASN A 113 29.68 -5.83 -2.02
CA ASN A 113 29.69 -5.64 -0.57
C ASN A 113 29.44 -4.16 -0.21
N PHE A 114 28.47 -3.91 0.66
CA PHE A 114 28.14 -2.56 1.14
C PHE A 114 28.97 -2.08 2.35
N ASP A 115 29.78 -2.95 2.93
CA ASP A 115 30.76 -2.57 3.96
C ASP A 115 32.11 -2.13 3.34
N GLY A 116 32.25 -2.28 2.01
CA GLY A 116 33.44 -1.94 1.23
C GLY A 116 33.45 -0.51 0.70
N THR A 117 34.19 -0.30 -0.40
CA THR A 117 34.28 1.00 -1.07
C THR A 117 33.37 1.11 -2.29
N LEU A 118 33.06 2.33 -2.74
CA LEU A 118 32.26 2.51 -3.95
C LEU A 118 32.99 2.00 -5.20
N GLU A 119 34.32 2.03 -5.19
CA GLU A 119 35.20 1.53 -6.25
C GLU A 119 35.12 -0.01 -6.36
N GLU A 120 35.07 -0.73 -5.24
CA GLU A 120 34.85 -2.19 -5.21
C GLU A 120 33.47 -2.58 -5.77
N ILE A 121 32.45 -1.78 -5.42
CA ILE A 121 31.09 -1.96 -5.96
C ILE A 121 31.10 -1.73 -7.48
N GLU A 122 31.79 -0.69 -7.96
CA GLU A 122 31.91 -0.40 -9.39
C GLU A 122 32.59 -1.54 -10.15
N GLN A 123 33.68 -2.09 -9.63
CA GLN A 123 34.36 -3.25 -10.24
C GLN A 123 33.41 -4.45 -10.37
N SER A 124 32.67 -4.74 -9.30
CA SER A 124 31.68 -5.81 -9.25
C SER A 124 30.55 -5.58 -10.26
N LEU A 125 30.06 -4.35 -10.38
CA LEU A 125 29.03 -3.99 -11.38
C LEU A 125 29.56 -4.08 -12.81
N ASN A 126 30.82 -3.74 -13.06
CA ASN A 126 31.43 -3.85 -14.38
C ASN A 126 31.59 -5.31 -14.83
N ALA A 127 31.76 -6.24 -13.87
CA ALA A 127 31.81 -7.68 -14.13
C ALA A 127 30.44 -8.29 -14.47
N LEU A 128 29.34 -7.59 -14.24
CA LEU A 128 28.02 -8.08 -14.64
C LEU A 128 27.89 -8.16 -16.18
N PRO A 129 27.10 -9.11 -16.70
CA PRO A 129 26.74 -9.15 -18.10
C PRO A 129 26.06 -7.85 -18.55
N ASP A 130 26.31 -7.45 -19.79
CA ASP A 130 25.72 -6.24 -20.34
C ASP A 130 24.19 -6.32 -20.37
N SER A 131 23.56 -5.31 -19.78
CA SER A 131 22.12 -5.22 -19.51
C SER A 131 21.73 -3.78 -19.19
N ASP A 132 20.48 -3.38 -19.41
CA ASP A 132 20.02 -2.05 -18.96
C ASP A 132 20.04 -1.96 -17.43
N LEU A 133 19.95 -3.10 -16.72
CA LEU A 133 20.11 -3.16 -15.27
C LEU A 133 21.53 -2.72 -14.87
N LYS A 134 22.57 -3.30 -15.48
CA LYS A 134 23.97 -2.88 -15.27
C LYS A 134 24.14 -1.40 -15.59
N THR A 135 23.64 -0.95 -16.74
CA THR A 135 23.70 0.45 -17.17
C THR A 135 23.02 1.38 -16.15
N ARG A 136 21.85 1.00 -15.63
CA ARG A 136 21.12 1.78 -14.61
C ARG A 136 21.89 1.84 -13.29
N LEU A 137 22.42 0.72 -12.81
CA LEU A 137 23.19 0.67 -11.56
C LEU A 137 24.49 1.49 -11.66
N LEU A 138 25.20 1.39 -12.79
CA LEU A 138 26.38 2.22 -13.06
C LEU A 138 26.02 3.71 -13.17
N SER A 139 24.88 4.04 -13.78
CA SER A 139 24.39 5.43 -13.82
C SER A 139 24.14 5.99 -12.42
N ILE A 140 23.47 5.21 -11.55
CA ILE A 140 23.23 5.60 -10.15
C ILE A 140 24.57 5.77 -9.41
N LEU A 141 25.51 4.84 -9.60
CA LEU A 141 26.83 4.91 -8.99
C LEU A 141 27.60 6.16 -9.43
N ASN A 142 27.58 6.49 -10.72
CA ASN A 142 28.23 7.68 -11.27
C ASN A 142 27.58 8.98 -10.77
N GLU A 143 26.26 9.02 -10.67
CA GLU A 143 25.55 10.16 -10.09
C GLU A 143 25.97 10.39 -8.63
N VAL A 144 26.10 9.32 -7.84
CA VAL A 144 26.56 9.40 -6.45
C VAL A 144 28.01 9.87 -6.37
N LYS A 145 28.91 9.42 -7.26
CA LYS A 145 30.31 9.91 -7.31
C LYS A 145 30.40 11.40 -7.54
N VAL A 146 29.54 11.94 -8.41
CA VAL A 146 29.53 13.37 -8.76
C VAL A 146 28.87 14.20 -7.66
N THR A 147 27.75 13.72 -7.11
CA THR A 147 26.93 14.47 -6.16
C THR A 147 27.50 14.43 -4.74
N VAL A 148 28.11 13.32 -4.34
CA VAL A 148 28.60 13.09 -2.97
C VAL A 148 30.12 13.23 -2.91
N GLN A 149 30.57 14.38 -2.41
CA GLN A 149 31.99 14.70 -2.26
C GLN A 149 32.69 13.86 -1.18
N ASP A 150 31.97 13.57 -0.09
CA ASP A 150 32.49 12.78 1.03
C ASP A 150 32.49 11.28 0.68
N ALA A 151 33.70 10.72 0.48
CA ALA A 151 33.87 9.32 0.12
C ALA A 151 33.25 8.35 1.13
N SER A 152 33.25 8.71 2.43
CA SER A 152 32.71 7.86 3.49
C SER A 152 31.19 7.67 3.39
N LYS A 153 30.48 8.60 2.75
CA LYS A 153 29.01 8.59 2.63
C LYS A 153 28.53 8.02 1.30
N ARG A 154 29.44 7.73 0.36
CA ARG A 154 29.09 7.30 -0.99
C ARG A 154 28.36 5.98 -1.03
N VAL A 155 28.76 5.00 -0.21
CA VAL A 155 28.11 3.68 -0.19
C VAL A 155 26.69 3.77 0.40
N GLU A 156 26.50 4.56 1.46
CA GLU A 156 25.17 4.84 2.01
C GLU A 156 24.28 5.57 1.00
N ALA A 157 24.83 6.60 0.34
CA ALA A 157 24.12 7.34 -0.70
C ALA A 157 23.74 6.46 -1.90
N PHE A 158 24.61 5.52 -2.29
CA PHE A 158 24.32 4.54 -3.33
C PHE A 158 23.17 3.61 -2.94
N GLN A 159 23.17 3.08 -1.71
CA GLN A 159 22.05 2.28 -1.20
C GLN A 159 20.73 3.08 -1.24
N LYS A 160 20.77 4.34 -0.78
CA LYS A 160 19.60 5.22 -0.76
C LYS A 160 19.09 5.55 -2.17
N ALA A 161 19.99 5.75 -3.13
CA ALA A 161 19.62 6.03 -4.51
C ALA A 161 18.94 4.81 -5.18
N ILE A 162 19.35 3.59 -4.84
CA ILE A 162 18.68 2.35 -5.28
C ILE A 162 17.30 2.23 -4.63
N ASP A 163 17.21 2.52 -3.34
CA ASP A 163 15.93 2.52 -2.62
C ASP A 163 14.95 3.51 -3.26
N GLN A 164 15.43 4.72 -3.56
CA GLN A 164 14.64 5.74 -4.25
C GLN A 164 14.25 5.30 -5.67
N TRP A 165 15.17 4.70 -6.44
CA TRP A 165 14.85 4.19 -7.78
C TRP A 165 13.74 3.13 -7.74
N PHE A 166 13.76 2.25 -6.73
CA PHE A 166 12.69 1.28 -6.52
C PHE A 166 11.37 1.98 -6.17
N ASP A 167 11.39 2.91 -5.21
CA ASP A 167 10.19 3.63 -4.78
C ASP A 167 9.53 4.39 -5.95
N GLU A 168 10.31 5.10 -6.76
CA GLU A 168 9.82 5.80 -7.97
C GLU A 168 9.26 4.82 -9.02
N SER A 169 9.91 3.66 -9.19
CA SER A 169 9.44 2.62 -10.11
C SER A 169 8.11 2.02 -9.65
N MET A 170 7.93 1.85 -8.33
CA MET A 170 6.69 1.37 -7.73
C MET A 170 5.57 2.42 -7.77
N GLU A 171 5.90 3.70 -7.58
CA GLU A 171 4.93 4.79 -7.71
C GLU A 171 4.36 4.85 -9.13
N ARG A 172 5.23 4.93 -10.15
CA ARG A 172 4.84 4.98 -11.55
C ARG A 172 3.98 3.79 -11.99
N THR A 173 4.30 2.59 -11.50
CA THR A 173 3.54 1.39 -11.86
C THR A 173 2.23 1.24 -11.09
N SER A 174 2.12 1.87 -9.92
CA SER A 174 0.89 1.89 -9.11
C SER A 174 -0.13 2.92 -9.60
N ASP A 175 0.25 3.90 -10.42
CA ASP A 175 -0.66 4.97 -10.83
C ASP A 175 -1.76 4.50 -11.79
N TRP A 176 -1.44 3.60 -12.74
CA TRP A 176 -2.46 2.99 -13.59
C TRP A 176 -3.47 2.16 -12.78
N TYR A 177 -2.99 1.48 -11.73
CA TYR A 177 -3.83 0.71 -10.82
C TYR A 177 -4.81 1.59 -10.05
N LYS A 178 -4.32 2.68 -9.43
CA LYS A 178 -5.17 3.61 -8.69
C LYS A 178 -6.33 4.12 -9.56
N ARG A 179 -6.04 4.48 -10.82
CA ARG A 179 -7.06 4.93 -11.78
C ARG A 179 -8.05 3.82 -12.14
N ARG A 180 -7.58 2.58 -12.29
CA ARG A 180 -8.41 1.41 -12.59
C ARG A 180 -9.35 1.08 -11.43
N VAL A 181 -8.85 1.06 -10.18
CA VAL A 181 -9.65 0.79 -8.98
C VAL A 181 -10.70 1.86 -8.76
N GLN A 182 -10.35 3.14 -8.96
CA GLN A 182 -11.32 4.24 -8.89
C GLN A 182 -12.45 4.08 -9.90
N LEU A 183 -12.14 3.70 -11.15
CA LEU A 183 -13.17 3.44 -12.16
C LEU A 183 -14.07 2.26 -11.78
N TRP A 184 -13.51 1.16 -11.30
CA TRP A 184 -14.31 0.01 -10.86
C TRP A 184 -15.18 0.32 -9.65
N THR A 185 -14.66 1.10 -8.69
CA THR A 185 -15.40 1.60 -7.52
C THR A 185 -16.57 2.50 -7.95
N PHE A 186 -16.36 3.33 -8.97
CA PHE A 186 -17.41 4.18 -9.53
C PHE A 186 -18.49 3.36 -10.25
N LEU A 187 -18.09 2.43 -11.11
CA LEU A 187 -19.00 1.58 -11.87
C LEU A 187 -19.80 0.62 -10.97
N SER A 188 -19.19 0.12 -9.90
CA SER A 188 -19.90 -0.69 -8.92
C SER A 188 -20.94 0.13 -8.17
N GLY A 189 -20.65 1.37 -7.78
CA GLY A 189 -21.62 2.28 -7.18
C GLY A 189 -22.87 2.48 -8.06
N ILE A 190 -22.67 2.71 -9.36
CA ILE A 190 -23.78 2.80 -10.33
C ILE A 190 -24.57 1.48 -10.40
N SER A 191 -23.84 0.37 -10.47
CA SER A 191 -24.46 -0.97 -10.52
C SER A 191 -25.28 -1.24 -9.25
N PHE A 192 -24.81 -0.82 -8.08
CA PHE A 192 -25.52 -0.97 -6.81
C PHE A 192 -26.81 -0.15 -6.79
N CYS A 193 -26.75 1.13 -7.15
CA CYS A 193 -27.93 1.98 -7.17
C CYS A 193 -29.01 1.47 -8.13
N THR A 194 -28.60 0.94 -9.29
CA THR A 194 -29.53 0.39 -10.28
C THR A 194 -30.13 -0.95 -9.84
N LEU A 195 -29.32 -1.87 -9.29
CA LEU A 195 -29.78 -3.18 -8.82
C LEU A 195 -30.70 -3.08 -7.61
N LEU A 196 -30.38 -2.20 -6.66
CA LEU A 196 -31.18 -1.99 -5.45
C LEU A 196 -32.34 -1.00 -5.65
N ASN A 197 -32.47 -0.43 -6.85
CA ASN A 197 -33.47 0.58 -7.20
C ASN A 197 -33.54 1.71 -6.14
N ILE A 198 -32.37 2.23 -5.76
CA ILE A 198 -32.26 3.24 -4.71
C ILE A 198 -32.68 4.59 -5.28
N ASP A 199 -33.83 5.08 -4.83
CA ASP A 199 -34.38 6.39 -5.20
C ASP A 199 -34.45 7.31 -3.98
N THR A 200 -33.65 8.38 -4.03
CA THR A 200 -33.58 9.40 -2.98
C THR A 200 -34.93 10.08 -2.72
N LEU A 201 -35.73 10.37 -3.75
CA LEU A 201 -37.03 11.02 -3.60
C LEU A 201 -38.02 10.08 -2.93
N THR A 202 -38.05 8.82 -3.34
CA THR A 202 -38.91 7.79 -2.74
C THR A 202 -38.55 7.58 -1.26
N ILE A 203 -37.26 7.47 -0.92
CA ILE A 203 -36.79 7.35 0.47
C ILE A 203 -37.16 8.60 1.28
N SER A 204 -36.97 9.79 0.71
CA SER A 204 -37.30 11.06 1.38
C SER A 204 -38.79 11.16 1.69
N GLN A 205 -39.65 10.81 0.71
CA GLN A 205 -41.10 10.79 0.89
C GLN A 205 -41.52 9.76 1.94
N TYR A 206 -40.90 8.58 1.93
CA TYR A 206 -41.15 7.54 2.91
C TYR A 206 -40.83 8.00 4.34
N LEU A 207 -39.64 8.58 4.56
CA LEU A 207 -39.23 9.12 5.88
C LEU A 207 -40.09 10.31 6.33
N TRP A 208 -40.60 11.09 5.37
CA TRP A 208 -41.50 12.19 5.66
C TRP A 208 -42.85 11.68 6.19
N GLN A 209 -43.41 10.67 5.53
CA GLN A 209 -44.72 10.12 5.85
C GLN A 209 -44.72 9.17 7.06
N ASN A 210 -43.58 8.57 7.42
CA ASN A 210 -43.46 7.58 8.49
C ASN A 210 -42.61 8.10 9.67
N PRO A 211 -43.23 8.63 10.73
CA PRO A 211 -42.51 9.15 11.90
C PRO A 211 -41.70 8.08 12.64
N GLU A 212 -42.19 6.85 12.71
CA GLU A 212 -41.48 5.75 13.39
C GLU A 212 -40.15 5.41 12.69
N ALA A 213 -40.17 5.27 11.37
CA ALA A 213 -38.96 5.04 10.57
C ALA A 213 -37.95 6.18 10.77
N ARG A 214 -38.43 7.43 10.75
CA ARG A 214 -37.58 8.60 10.98
C ARG A 214 -36.92 8.57 12.36
N GLN A 215 -37.67 8.26 13.42
CA GLN A 215 -37.11 8.13 14.78
C GLN A 215 -36.07 7.01 14.87
N ALA A 216 -36.28 5.87 14.20
CA ALA A 216 -35.30 4.78 14.17
C ALA A 216 -33.95 5.22 13.56
N TYR A 217 -33.97 5.95 12.43
CA TYR A 217 -32.73 6.44 11.82
C TYR A 217 -32.06 7.56 12.63
N LEU A 218 -32.81 8.39 13.36
CA LEU A 218 -32.24 9.36 14.30
C LEU A 218 -31.50 8.66 15.46
N GLN A 219 -32.09 7.58 16.00
CA GLN A 219 -31.43 6.77 17.03
C GLN A 219 -30.17 6.10 16.49
N ALA A 220 -30.20 5.60 15.25
CA ALA A 220 -29.03 5.06 14.57
C ALA A 220 -27.94 6.16 14.40
N ALA A 221 -28.31 7.38 14.01
CA ALA A 221 -27.38 8.50 13.91
C ALA A 221 -26.70 8.80 15.26
N ASN A 222 -27.46 8.88 16.35
CA ASN A 222 -26.94 9.08 17.70
C ASN A 222 -25.99 7.94 18.13
N SER A 223 -26.28 6.71 17.72
CA SER A 223 -25.43 5.54 17.97
C SER A 223 -24.11 5.64 17.19
N ILE A 224 -24.14 6.07 15.92
CA ILE A 224 -22.94 6.30 15.11
C ILE A 224 -22.06 7.39 15.74
N ILE A 225 -22.66 8.51 16.19
CA ILE A 225 -21.93 9.63 16.81
C ILE A 225 -21.31 9.22 18.14
N SER A 226 -22.05 8.52 19.01
CA SER A 226 -21.55 8.08 20.31
C SER A 226 -20.39 7.07 20.18
N ASN A 227 -20.50 6.12 19.25
CA ASN A 227 -19.42 5.18 18.96
C ASN A 227 -18.20 5.88 18.36
N ALA A 228 -18.39 6.79 17.40
CA ALA A 228 -17.29 7.57 16.81
C ALA A 228 -16.57 8.46 17.84
N SER A 229 -17.33 9.07 18.76
CA SER A 229 -16.79 9.87 19.87
C SER A 229 -16.00 9.02 20.87
N THR A 230 -16.47 7.80 21.12
CA THR A 230 -15.80 6.86 22.02
C THR A 230 -14.48 6.37 21.43
N ASP A 231 -14.44 6.10 20.12
CA ASP A 231 -13.21 5.70 19.42
C ASP A 231 -12.21 6.84 19.27
N SER A 232 -12.67 8.08 19.04
CA SER A 232 -11.79 9.25 19.02
C SER A 232 -11.21 9.53 20.41
N LEU A 233 -12.01 9.42 21.48
CA LEU A 233 -11.54 9.51 22.86
C LEU A 233 -10.53 8.39 23.20
N LYS A 234 -10.80 7.13 22.83
CA LYS A 234 -9.86 6.02 23.01
C LYS A 234 -8.54 6.27 22.28
N LYS A 235 -8.60 6.79 21.05
CA LYS A 235 -7.41 7.11 20.25
C LYS A 235 -6.61 8.28 20.84
N GLU A 236 -7.28 9.27 21.42
CA GLU A 236 -6.64 10.39 22.11
C GLU A 236 -6.04 9.98 23.47
N LEU A 237 -6.71 9.10 24.23
CA LEU A 237 -6.21 8.50 25.47
C LEU A 237 -4.98 7.61 25.20
N ALA A 238 -5.04 6.75 24.18
CA ALA A 238 -3.88 5.93 23.77
C ALA A 238 -2.71 6.79 23.26
N GLY A 239 -2.99 7.93 22.60
CA GLY A 239 -1.99 8.91 22.19
C GLY A 239 -1.35 9.65 23.38
N LYS A 240 -2.10 9.91 24.45
CA LYS A 240 -1.58 10.54 25.69
C LYS A 240 -0.77 9.57 26.54
N ASP A 241 -1.19 8.31 26.67
CA ASP A 241 -0.43 7.29 27.43
C ASP A 241 0.95 7.02 26.82
N SER A 242 1.03 6.93 25.48
CA SER A 242 2.33 6.78 24.78
C SER A 242 3.23 8.02 24.89
N THR A 243 2.65 9.21 25.09
CA THR A 243 3.41 10.45 25.29
C THR A 243 3.87 10.62 26.75
N GLN A 244 3.05 10.18 27.72
CA GLN A 244 3.39 10.20 29.15
C GLN A 244 4.39 9.10 29.53
N GLN A 245 4.34 7.90 28.91
CA GLN A 245 5.36 6.87 29.08
C GLN A 245 6.73 7.34 28.56
N ARG A 246 6.77 7.98 27.38
CA ARG A 246 8.03 8.56 26.86
C ARG A 246 8.60 9.69 27.73
N GLN A 247 7.74 10.49 28.36
CA GLN A 247 8.17 11.57 29.27
C GLN A 247 8.60 11.09 30.66
N SER A 248 8.12 9.92 31.12
CA SER A 248 8.56 9.31 32.38
C SER A 248 9.84 8.50 32.22
N GLU A 249 10.03 7.81 31.10
CA GLU A 249 11.29 7.12 30.77
C GLU A 249 12.46 8.11 30.59
N ASN A 250 12.25 9.25 29.89
CA ASN A 250 13.30 10.27 29.74
C ASN A 250 13.65 11.01 31.05
N ARG A 251 12.80 10.95 32.08
CA ARG A 251 13.08 11.60 33.37
C ARG A 251 13.93 10.73 34.29
N HIS A 252 14.04 9.43 34.02
CA HIS A 252 14.91 8.50 34.76
C HIS A 252 16.33 8.36 34.20
N ILE A 253 16.62 8.92 33.02
CA ILE A 253 17.96 8.86 32.41
C ILE A 253 18.79 10.14 32.71
N VAL A 254 18.19 11.17 33.30
CA VAL A 254 18.85 12.48 33.57
C VAL A 254 18.94 12.79 35.08
N GLY A 255 18.79 11.80 35.95
CA GLY A 255 19.04 11.93 37.40
C GLY A 255 20.04 10.89 37.87
#